data_AF-F5XWV2-F1
#
_entry.id   AF-F5XWV2-F1
#
_cell.length_a   1.000
_cell.length_b   1.000
_cell.length_c   1.000
_cell.angle_alpha   90.00
_cell.angle_beta   90.00
_cell.angle_gamma   90.00
#
_symmetry.space_group_name_H-M   'P 1'
#
loop_
_entity.id
_entity.type
_entity.pdbx_description
1 polymer ?
#
loop_
_entity_poly.entity_id
_entity_poly.type
_entity_poly.pdbx_seq_one_letter_code
_entity_poly.pdbx_strand_id
1 'polypeptide(L)'
;MADEADLAFDSEQRYLTQALAAQRRRSGALQPRGLCHNCGNEQVFEERLFCDSDCAADWEYQDALRRKLGLRRSWPASAAAAAAAA
;
A
#
# COMPACT_ATOMS: atom_id res chain seq x y z
N MET A 1 -19.10 -33.84 -15.48
CA MET A 1 -18.20 -33.59 -16.62
C MET A 1 -18.38 -32.11 -16.92
N ALA A 2 -17.36 -31.29 -16.73
CA ALA A 2 -17.44 -29.87 -17.10
C ALA A 2 -17.21 -29.81 -18.61
N ASP A 3 -18.07 -29.10 -19.33
CA ASP A 3 -17.87 -28.89 -20.76
C ASP A 3 -16.90 -27.72 -21.02
N GLU A 4 -16.65 -27.42 -22.30
CA GLU A 4 -15.75 -26.34 -22.68
C GLU A 4 -16.24 -24.97 -22.22
N ALA A 5 -17.57 -24.77 -22.18
CA ALA A 5 -18.17 -23.53 -21.73
C ALA A 5 -17.99 -23.34 -20.22
N ASP A 6 -18.15 -24.41 -19.43
CA ASP A 6 -17.90 -24.41 -17.99
C ASP A 6 -16.44 -24.03 -17.68
N LEU A 7 -15.47 -24.59 -18.42
CA LEU A 7 -14.05 -24.30 -18.24
C LEU A 7 -13.69 -22.86 -18.63
N ALA A 8 -14.25 -22.36 -19.72
CA ALA A 8 -14.05 -20.98 -20.16
C ALA A 8 -14.57 -19.99 -19.12
N PHE A 9 -15.79 -20.19 -18.63
CA PHE A 9 -16.40 -19.35 -17.62
C PHE A 9 -15.59 -19.33 -16.32
N ASP A 10 -15.14 -20.48 -15.85
CA ASP A 10 -14.27 -20.61 -14.67
C ASP A 10 -12.96 -19.82 -14.82
N SER A 11 -12.36 -19.87 -16.01
CA SER A 11 -11.12 -19.16 -16.30
C SER A 11 -11.32 -17.64 -16.29
N GLU A 12 -12.42 -17.14 -16.85
CA GLU A 12 -12.78 -15.73 -16.85
C GLU A 12 -13.05 -15.23 -15.43
N GLN A 13 -13.80 -15.99 -14.63
CA GLN A 13 -14.06 -15.65 -13.23
C GLN A 13 -12.77 -15.58 -12.41
N ARG A 14 -11.85 -16.54 -12.60
CA ARG A 14 -10.52 -16.50 -11.94
C ARG A 14 -9.71 -15.29 -12.38
N TYR A 15 -9.71 -14.97 -13.67
CA TYR A 15 -9.00 -13.80 -14.18
C TYR A 15 -9.56 -12.49 -13.61
N LEU A 16 -10.89 -12.33 -13.64
CA LEU A 16 -11.58 -11.13 -13.16
C LEU A 16 -11.39 -10.92 -11.66
N THR A 17 -11.49 -11.98 -10.86
CA THR A 17 -11.25 -11.93 -9.41
C THR A 17 -9.79 -11.54 -9.09
N GLN A 18 -8.82 -12.08 -9.82
CA GLN A 18 -7.40 -11.70 -9.66
C GLN A 18 -7.15 -10.24 -10.05
N ALA A 19 -7.71 -9.78 -11.17
CA ALA A 19 -7.57 -8.40 -11.63
C ALA A 19 -8.14 -7.39 -10.62
N LEU A 20 -9.34 -7.65 -10.09
CA LEU A 20 -9.97 -6.82 -9.07
C LEU A 20 -9.17 -6.82 -7.75
N ALA A 21 -8.66 -7.98 -7.33
CA ALA A 21 -7.82 -8.08 -6.15
C ALA A 21 -6.50 -7.29 -6.31
N ALA A 22 -5.88 -7.33 -7.49
CA ALA A 22 -4.69 -6.54 -7.79
C ALA A 22 -4.98 -5.04 -7.81
N GLN A 23 -6.10 -4.61 -8.40
CA GLN A 23 -6.52 -3.20 -8.43
C GLN A 23 -6.76 -2.64 -7.02
N ARG A 24 -7.45 -3.40 -6.16
CA ARG A 24 -7.68 -3.01 -4.75
C ARG A 24 -6.40 -2.92 -3.92
N ARG A 25 -5.34 -3.66 -4.29
CA ARG A 25 -4.01 -3.51 -3.67
C ARG A 25 -3.30 -2.25 -4.13
N ARG A 26 -3.60 -1.75 -5.34
CA ARG A 26 -2.99 -0.54 -5.93
C ARG A 26 -3.65 0.76 -5.48
N SER A 27 -4.89 0.74 -5.00
CA SER A 27 -5.68 1.93 -4.64
C SER A 27 -5.19 2.68 -3.38
N GLY A 28 -3.96 2.43 -2.92
CA GLY A 28 -3.35 3.08 -1.76
C GLY A 28 -1.98 3.65 -2.08
N ALA A 29 -1.79 4.26 -3.25
CA ALA A 29 -0.55 4.97 -3.56
C ALA A 29 -0.25 6.01 -2.47
N LEU A 30 0.98 6.01 -1.97
CA LEU A 30 1.47 7.05 -1.06
C LEU A 30 1.43 8.39 -1.80
N GLN A 31 0.78 9.38 -1.22
CA GLN A 31 0.82 10.74 -1.74
C GLN A 31 1.97 11.50 -1.06
N PRO A 32 2.70 12.35 -1.80
CA PRO A 32 3.60 13.31 -1.20
C PRO A 32 2.83 14.22 -0.24
N ARG A 33 3.45 14.54 0.89
CA ARG A 33 2.80 15.30 1.98
C ARG A 33 3.74 16.28 2.67
N GLY A 34 4.95 16.47 2.13
CA GLY A 34 6.01 17.27 2.75
C GLY A 34 6.67 16.63 3.97
N LEU A 35 6.36 15.37 4.30
CA LEU A 35 6.93 14.64 5.44
C LEU A 35 7.30 13.21 5.05
N CYS A 36 8.42 12.71 5.58
CA CYS A 36 8.86 11.33 5.38
C CYS A 36 7.80 10.34 5.86
N HIS A 37 7.48 9.34 5.04
CA HIS A 37 6.46 8.35 5.38
C HIS A 37 6.92 7.31 6.42
N ASN A 38 8.24 7.17 6.64
CA ASN A 38 8.81 6.25 7.63
C ASN A 38 9.10 6.94 8.97
N CYS A 39 9.99 7.94 8.97
CA CYS A 39 10.48 8.57 10.20
C CYS A 39 9.75 9.86 10.60
N GLY A 40 8.93 10.43 9.70
CA GLY A 40 8.20 11.68 9.98
C GLY A 40 9.01 12.97 9.83
N ASN A 41 10.24 12.91 9.33
CA ASN A 41 11.06 14.11 9.08
C ASN A 41 10.38 15.08 8.08
N GLU A 42 10.36 16.37 8.42
CA GLU A 42 9.77 17.47 7.62
C GLU A 42 10.69 17.97 6.50
N GLN A 43 11.96 17.55 6.46
CA GLN A 43 12.90 17.91 5.39
C GLN A 43 12.65 17.15 4.07
N VAL A 44 11.45 16.62 3.87
CA VAL A 44 11.07 15.93 2.63
C VAL A 44 10.42 16.95 1.71
N PHE A 45 11.09 17.24 0.59
CA PHE A 45 10.55 18.10 -0.47
C PHE A 45 9.14 17.67 -0.89
N GLU A 46 8.32 18.63 -1.33
CA GLU A 46 6.89 18.45 -1.63
C GLU A 46 6.57 17.28 -2.56
N GLU A 47 7.51 16.83 -3.39
CA GLU A 47 7.34 15.74 -4.34
C GLU A 47 7.89 14.38 -3.84
N ARG A 48 8.65 14.38 -2.74
CA ARG A 48 9.28 13.17 -2.19
C ARG A 48 8.38 12.48 -1.17
N LEU A 49 8.52 11.16 -1.09
CA LEU A 49 7.85 10.30 -0.11
C LEU A 49 8.75 10.02 1.11
N PHE A 50 10.07 9.99 0.92
CA PHE A 50 11.05 9.61 1.93
C PHE A 50 12.23 10.58 1.92
N CYS A 51 12.90 10.74 3.06
CA CYS A 51 14.10 11.58 3.16
C CYS A 51 15.31 10.95 2.45
N ASP A 52 15.41 9.62 2.49
CA ASP A 52 16.50 8.83 1.93
C ASP A 52 16.02 7.44 1.48
N SER A 53 16.95 6.67 0.90
CA SER A 53 16.73 5.29 0.45
C SER A 53 16.45 4.32 1.59
N ASP A 54 17.06 4.56 2.76
CA ASP A 54 16.93 3.66 3.91
C ASP A 54 15.50 3.71 4.47
N CYS A 55 14.94 4.92 4.57
CA CYS A 55 13.54 5.11 4.93
C CYS A 55 12.57 4.53 3.92
N ALA A 56 12.90 4.55 2.62
CA ALA A 56 12.08 3.91 1.60
C ALA A 56 12.09 2.37 1.76
N ALA A 57 13.28 1.78 1.93
CA ALA A 57 13.45 0.34 2.09
C ALA A 57 12.79 -0.20 3.37
N ASP A 58 12.97 0.48 4.48
CA ASP A 58 12.34 0.13 5.76
C ASP A 58 10.82 0.18 5.67
N TRP A 59 10.29 1.23 5.02
CA TRP A 59 8.85 1.37 4.83
C TRP A 59 8.27 0.26 3.95
N GLU A 60 8.95 -0.07 2.84
CA GLU A 60 8.55 -1.16 1.94
C GLU A 60 8.55 -2.51 2.65
N TYR A 61 9.56 -2.78 3.48
CA TYR A 61 9.63 -4.00 4.28
C TYR A 61 8.46 -4.09 5.28
N GLN A 62 8.18 -3.02 6.01
CA GLN A 62 7.06 -2.97 6.95
C GLN A 62 5.71 -3.12 6.24
N ASP A 63 5.52 -2.48 5.09
CA ASP A 63 4.29 -2.60 4.30
C ASP A 63 4.11 -4.02 3.76
N ALA A 64 5.18 -4.67 3.31
CA ALA A 64 5.17 -6.07 2.90
C ALA A 64 4.79 -7.01 4.06
N LEU A 65 5.33 -6.78 5.26
CA LEU A 65 4.94 -7.54 6.47
C LEU A 65 3.48 -7.32 6.85
N ARG A 66 3.00 -6.07 6.87
CA ARG A 66 1.59 -5.74 7.16
C ARG A 66 0.65 -6.45 6.18
N ARG A 67 0.98 -6.45 4.88
CA ARG A 67 0.23 -7.18 3.85
C ARG A 67 0.20 -8.68 4.10
N LYS A 68 1.33 -9.29 4.47
CA LYS A 68 1.41 -10.72 4.82
C LYS A 68 0.57 -11.07 6.04
N LEU A 69 0.51 -10.17 7.01
CA LEU A 69 -0.28 -10.32 8.24
C LEU A 69 -1.76 -9.89 8.10
N GLY A 70 -2.17 -9.40 6.93
CA GLY A 70 -3.54 -8.90 6.70
C GLY A 70 -3.87 -7.60 7.45
N LEU A 71 -2.86 -6.89 7.95
CA LEU A 71 -3.03 -5.62 8.65
C LEU A 71 -3.27 -4.49 7.64
N ARG A 72 -4.28 -3.65 7.90
CA ARG A 72 -4.50 -2.46 7.08
C ARG A 72 -3.32 -1.50 7.24
N ARG A 73 -2.98 -0.81 6.14
CA ARG A 73 -2.00 0.27 6.12
C ARG A 73 -2.53 1.43 6.96
N SER A 74 -2.24 1.42 8.25
CA SER A 74 -2.43 2.58 9.12
C SER A 74 -1.18 3.45 9.04
N TRP A 75 -1.41 4.75 8.89
CA TRP A 75 -0.40 5.77 9.15
C TRP A 75 0.19 5.56 10.56
N PRO A 76 1.51 5.57 10.80
CA PRO A 76 2.02 5.43 12.16
C PRO A 76 1.39 6.49 13.06
N ALA A 77 0.77 6.02 14.14
CA ALA A 77 0.03 6.83 15.11
C ALA A 77 0.87 7.98 15.73
N SER A 78 2.20 7.91 15.63
CA SER A 78 3.11 8.98 16.09
C SER A 78 2.99 10.29 15.30
N ALA A 79 2.67 10.24 14.00
CA ALA A 79 2.50 11.46 13.20
C ALA A 79 1.07 12.02 13.24
N ALA A 80 0.06 11.19 13.55
CA ALA A 80 -1.31 11.67 13.81
C ALA A 80 -1.40 12.40 15.16
N ALA A 81 -0.63 11.99 16.17
CA ALA A 81 -0.56 12.66 17.46
C ALA A 81 0.07 14.06 17.38
N ALA A 82 1.04 14.28 16.49
CA ALA A 82 1.69 15.59 16.31
C ALA A 82 0.77 16.63 15.62
N ALA A 83 -0.07 16.21 14.66
CA ALA A 83 -0.96 17.11 13.93
C ALA A 83 -2.22 17.53 14.71
N ALA A 84 -2.61 16.81 15.76
CA ALA A 84 -3.78 17.11 16.58
C ALA A 84 -3.48 18.05 17.78
N ALA A 85 -2.23 18.49 17.93
CA ALA A 85 -1.76 19.33 19.04
C ALA A 85 -1.46 20.79 18.63
N ALA A 86 -1.85 21.21 17.42
CA ALA A 86 -1.79 22.58 16.91
C ALA A 86 -3.19 23.08 16.57
#